data_AF-A0A1H2R585-F1
#
_entry.id   AF-A0A1H2R585-F1
#
_cell.length_a   1.000
_cell.length_b   1.000
_cell.length_c   1.000
_cell.angle_alpha   90.00
_cell.angle_beta   90.00
_cell.angle_gamma   90.00
#
_symmetry.space_group_name_H-M   'P 1'
#
loop_
_entity.id
_entity.type
_entity.pdbx_description
1 polymer ?
#
loop_
_entity_poly.entity_id
_entity_poly.type
_entity_poly.pdbx_seq_one_letter_code
_entity_poly.pdbx_strand_id
1 'polypeptide(L)'
;MRDSFDTDVFGVEKEVGKVNGIISAIYQSVFGEDAYPTIEEKAANLLYFMTKDHPFADGCKRIAASLFLEFLERNDGLLIDGIYYAA
;
A
#
# COMPACT_ATOMS: atom_id res chain seq x y z
N MET A 1 -9.86 0.87 -32.68
CA MET A 1 -10.17 0.01 -31.52
C MET A 1 -10.56 0.96 -30.39
N ARG A 2 -11.82 0.94 -29.94
CA ARG A 2 -12.20 1.65 -28.71
C ARG A 2 -11.85 0.68 -27.59
N ASP A 3 -10.82 0.99 -26.82
CA ASP A 3 -10.59 0.27 -25.57
C ASP A 3 -11.76 0.61 -24.66
N SER A 4 -12.65 -0.36 -24.45
CA SER A 4 -13.69 -0.28 -23.46
C SER A 4 -13.00 -0.33 -22.10
N PHE A 5 -12.75 0.84 -21.51
CA PHE A 5 -12.38 0.94 -20.11
C PHE A 5 -13.57 0.47 -19.29
N ASP A 6 -13.52 -0.77 -18.83
CA ASP A 6 -14.49 -1.32 -17.91
C ASP A 6 -14.20 -0.72 -16.52
N THR A 7 -14.91 0.34 -16.15
CA THR A 7 -14.66 1.05 -14.89
C THR A 7 -15.06 0.23 -13.66
N ASP A 8 -15.89 -0.79 -13.86
CA ASP A 8 -16.47 -1.61 -12.79
C ASP A 8 -15.44 -2.50 -12.09
N VAL A 9 -14.23 -2.62 -12.64
CA VAL A 9 -13.15 -3.46 -12.05
C VAL A 9 -12.10 -2.68 -11.27
N PHE A 10 -12.19 -1.35 -11.19
CA PHE A 10 -11.24 -0.54 -10.43
C PHE A 10 -11.32 -0.86 -8.93
N GLY A 11 -10.18 -1.23 -8.33
CA GLY A 11 -10.12 -1.57 -6.90
C GLY A 11 -10.82 -2.87 -6.52
N VAL A 12 -11.29 -3.66 -7.49
CA VAL A 12 -11.85 -5.00 -7.23
C VAL A 12 -10.71 -5.96 -6.93
N GLU A 13 -10.71 -6.55 -5.74
CA GLU A 13 -9.71 -7.53 -5.32
C GLU A 13 -9.78 -8.79 -6.22
N LYS A 14 -8.64 -9.25 -6.74
CA LYS A 14 -8.57 -10.42 -7.63
C LYS A 14 -8.83 -11.74 -6.93
N GLU A 15 -8.35 -11.84 -5.69
CA GLU A 15 -8.38 -13.05 -4.88
C GLU A 15 -8.75 -12.62 -3.46
N VAL A 16 -9.81 -13.23 -2.92
CA VAL A 16 -10.31 -12.89 -1.59
C VAL A 16 -9.19 -13.03 -0.56
N GLY A 17 -8.88 -11.92 0.12
CA GLY A 17 -7.89 -11.89 1.21
C GLY A 17 -6.46 -11.65 0.78
N LYS A 18 -6.18 -11.39 -0.50
CA LYS A 18 -4.84 -11.03 -1.00
C LYS A 18 -4.32 -9.74 -0.40
N VAL A 19 -5.16 -8.71 -0.34
CA VAL A 19 -4.86 -7.42 0.30
C VAL A 19 -4.58 -7.63 1.79
N ASN A 20 -5.40 -8.44 2.47
CA ASN A 20 -5.19 -8.75 3.89
C ASN A 20 -3.88 -9.52 4.11
N GLY A 21 -3.51 -10.43 3.20
CA GLY A 21 -2.23 -11.15 3.25
C GLY A 21 -1.04 -10.21 3.11
N ILE A 22 -1.10 -9.24 2.19
CA ILE A 22 -0.07 -8.20 2.03
C ILE A 22 0.09 -7.39 3.33
N ILE A 23 -1.03 -6.89 3.88
CA ILE A 23 -1.01 -6.11 5.12
C ILE A 23 -0.46 -6.95 6.28
N SER A 24 -0.88 -8.21 6.41
CA SER A 24 -0.38 -9.12 7.44
C SER A 24 1.13 -9.34 7.32
N ALA A 25 1.66 -9.44 6.10
CA ALA A 25 3.10 -9.58 5.86
C ALA A 25 3.90 -8.32 6.25
N ILE A 26 3.30 -7.13 6.16
CA ILE A 26 3.96 -5.87 6.57
C ILE A 26 4.05 -5.75 8.10
N TYR A 27 3.05 -6.26 8.81
CA TYR A 27 2.99 -6.22 10.28
C TYR A 27 3.44 -7.52 10.95
N GLN A 28 3.99 -8.47 10.20
CA GLN A 28 4.47 -9.72 10.77
C GLN A 28 5.71 -9.49 11.64
N SER A 29 5.83 -10.27 12.70
CA SER A 29 7.00 -10.26 13.58
C SER A 29 7.52 -11.68 13.78
N VAL A 30 8.85 -11.85 13.82
CA VAL A 30 9.52 -13.13 14.01
C VAL A 30 10.52 -12.99 15.15
N PHE A 31 10.48 -13.90 16.12
CA PHE A 31 11.30 -13.83 17.35
C PHE A 31 11.16 -12.52 18.15
N GLY A 32 10.01 -11.85 18.04
CA GLY A 32 9.73 -10.60 18.74
C GLY A 32 10.20 -9.33 18.01
N GLU A 33 10.76 -9.47 16.80
CA GLU A 33 11.15 -8.35 15.95
C GLU A 33 10.22 -8.24 14.73
N ASP A 34 9.74 -7.03 14.46
CA ASP A 34 8.96 -6.74 13.25
C ASP A 34 9.82 -6.95 12.01
N ALA A 35 9.25 -7.56 10.96
CA ALA A 35 9.93 -7.74 9.68
C ALA A 35 10.36 -6.39 9.04
N TYR A 36 9.60 -5.33 9.35
CA TYR A 36 9.88 -3.96 8.94
C TYR A 36 9.80 -3.05 10.18
N PRO A 37 10.92 -2.79 10.88
CA PRO A 37 10.90 -2.09 12.16
C PRO A 37 10.45 -0.62 12.10
N THR A 38 10.75 0.08 11.00
CA THR A 38 10.46 1.51 10.86
C THR A 38 9.17 1.80 10.08
N ILE A 39 8.64 3.00 10.26
CA ILE A 39 7.47 3.49 9.50
C ILE A 39 7.81 3.57 8.02
N GLU A 40 9.00 4.05 7.68
CA GLU A 40 9.50 4.17 6.31
C GLU A 40 9.62 2.79 5.64
N GLU A 41 10.14 1.79 6.34
CA GLU A 41 10.21 0.41 5.82
C GLU A 41 8.82 -0.18 5.62
N LYS A 42 7.89 -0.02 6.57
CA LYS A 42 6.50 -0.47 6.43
C LYS A 42 5.82 0.20 5.24
N ALA A 43 5.98 1.52 5.09
CA ALA A 43 5.43 2.28 3.97
C ALA A 43 6.01 1.83 2.62
N ALA A 44 7.33 1.70 2.51
CA ALA A 44 8.01 1.28 1.29
C ALA A 44 7.55 -0.13 0.85
N ASN A 45 7.42 -1.06 1.80
CA ASN A 45 6.96 -2.41 1.51
C ASN A 45 5.45 -2.48 1.21
N LEU A 46 4.63 -1.63 1.85
CA LEU A 46 3.22 -1.44 1.48
C LEU A 46 3.08 -1.01 0.02
N LEU A 47 3.83 0.01 -0.39
CA LEU A 47 3.85 0.49 -1.77
C LEU A 47 4.33 -0.60 -2.73
N TYR A 48 5.41 -1.30 -2.38
CA TYR A 48 6.01 -2.34 -3.19
C TYR A 48 5.05 -3.51 -3.42
N PHE A 49 4.52 -4.13 -2.36
CA PHE A 49 3.65 -5.30 -2.48
C PHE A 49 2.32 -4.96 -3.15
N MET A 50 1.67 -3.84 -2.78
CA MET A 50 0.43 -3.41 -3.42
C MET A 50 0.62 -3.11 -4.92
N THR A 51 1.83 -2.73 -5.33
CA THR A 51 2.17 -2.54 -6.75
C THR A 51 2.51 -3.85 -7.47
N LYS A 52 3.33 -4.70 -6.84
CA LYS A 52 3.94 -5.89 -7.47
C LYS A 52 3.05 -7.11 -7.47
N ASP A 53 2.31 -7.34 -6.39
CA ASP A 53 1.46 -8.53 -6.27
C ASP A 53 0.14 -8.36 -7.02
N HIS A 54 -0.07 -7.16 -7.59
CA HIS A 54 -1.23 -6.77 -8.38
C HIS A 54 -2.56 -7.24 -7.75
N PRO A 55 -2.83 -6.88 -6.48
CA PRO A 55 -3.94 -7.43 -5.70
C PRO A 55 -5.33 -7.04 -6.25
N PHE A 56 -5.41 -5.95 -7.02
CA PHE A 56 -6.63 -5.47 -7.65
C PHE A 56 -6.65 -5.75 -9.16
N ALA A 57 -7.85 -5.93 -9.71
CA ALA A 57 -8.10 -6.12 -11.14
C ALA A 57 -7.62 -4.90 -11.96
N ASP A 58 -7.96 -3.69 -11.52
CA ASP A 58 -7.37 -2.43 -11.99
C ASP A 58 -7.04 -1.50 -10.82
N GLY A 59 -6.16 -0.53 -11.04
CA GLY A 59 -5.89 0.56 -10.11
C GLY A 59 -4.71 0.32 -9.18
N CYS A 60 -4.03 -0.83 -9.22
CA CYS A 60 -2.98 -1.21 -8.27
C CYS A 60 -1.97 -0.08 -7.96
N LYS A 61 -1.40 0.54 -8.99
CA LYS A 61 -0.40 1.62 -8.81
C LYS A 61 -0.99 2.87 -8.15
N ARG A 62 -2.21 3.23 -8.52
CA ARG A 62 -2.92 4.41 -7.99
C ARG A 62 -3.29 4.18 -6.52
N ILE A 63 -3.87 3.01 -6.23
CA ILE A 63 -4.24 2.61 -4.87
C ILE A 63 -2.99 2.47 -3.99
N ALA A 64 -1.92 1.84 -4.49
CA ALA A 64 -0.66 1.70 -3.76
C ALA A 64 -0.04 3.06 -3.40
N ALA A 65 -0.03 4.01 -4.34
CA ALA A 65 0.46 5.37 -4.08
C ALA A 65 -0.42 6.10 -3.06
N SER A 66 -1.75 5.99 -3.15
CA SER A 66 -2.66 6.58 -2.16
C SER A 66 -2.46 5.97 -0.77
N LEU A 67 -2.34 4.65 -0.67
CA LEU A 67 -2.08 3.95 0.60
C LEU A 67 -0.73 4.35 1.20
N PHE A 68 0.31 4.49 0.38
CA PHE A 68 1.63 4.94 0.82
C PHE A 68 1.58 6.33 1.46
N LEU A 69 0.94 7.28 0.79
CA LEU A 69 0.80 8.65 1.29
C LEU A 69 -0.05 8.71 2.56
N GLU A 70 -1.22 8.04 2.55
CA GLU A 70 -2.12 7.98 3.71
C GLU A 70 -1.45 7.31 4.91
N PHE A 71 -0.67 6.25 4.68
CA PHE A 71 0.07 5.58 5.73
C PHE A 71 1.11 6.50 6.35
N LEU A 72 1.90 7.21 5.54
CA LEU A 72 2.89 8.15 6.05
C LEU A 72 2.24 9.31 6.81
N GLU A 73 1.16 9.88 6.28
CA GLU A 73 0.41 10.95 6.94
C GLU A 73 -0.10 10.52 8.31
N ARG A 74 -0.71 9.32 8.42
CA ARG A 74 -1.24 8.81 9.69
C ARG A 74 -0.19 8.45 10.73
N ASN A 75 1.08 8.36 10.33
CA ASN A 75 2.19 8.00 11.21
C ASN A 75 3.20 9.15 11.36
N ASP A 76 2.79 10.39 11.08
CA ASP A 76 3.64 11.60 11.13
C ASP A 76 4.95 11.46 10.32
N GLY A 77 4.92 10.63 9.27
CA GLY A 77 6.05 10.31 8.41
C GLY A 77 6.01 11.04 7.06
N LEU A 78 4.94 11.79 6.78
CA LEU A 78 4.83 12.54 5.54
C LEU A 78 5.68 13.82 5.61
N LEU A 79 6.63 13.95 4.68
CA LEU A 79 7.51 15.10 4.55
C LEU A 79 7.05 15.98 3.39
N ILE A 80 6.69 17.23 3.68
CA ILE A 80 6.36 18.25 2.69
C ILE A 80 7.36 19.41 2.87
N ASP A 81 8.08 19.75 1.79
CA ASP A 81 9.13 20.78 1.80
C ASP A 81 10.20 20.59 2.89
N GLY A 82 10.48 19.33 3.25
CA GLY A 82 11.47 18.97 4.28
C GLY A 82 10.96 19.10 5.72
N ILE A 83 9.66 19.31 5.93
CA ILE A 83 9.02 19.41 7.24
C ILE A 83 8.02 18.25 7.39
N TYR A 84 8.03 17.59 8.55
CA TYR A 84 7.02 16.59 8.89
C TYR A 84 5.67 17.27 9.08
N TYR A 85 4.66 16.77 8.37
CA TYR A 85 3.29 17.24 8.51
C TYR A 85 2.52 16.28 9.42
N ALA A 86 1.85 16.84 10.43
CA ALA A 86 0.86 16.15 11.24
C ALA A 86 -0.44 16.94 11.07
N ALA A 87 -1.49 16.27 10.58
CA ALA A 87 -2.82 16.86 10.45
C ALA A 87 -3.49 17.16 11.80
#